data_AF-A0A7S8HDR6-F1
#
_entry.id   AF-A0A7S8HDR6-F1
#
_cell.length_a   1.000
_cell.length_b   1.000
_cell.length_c   1.000
_cell.angle_alpha   90.00
_cell.angle_beta   90.00
_cell.angle_gamma   90.00
#
_symmetry.space_group_name_H-M   'P 1'
#
loop_
_entity.id
_entity.type
_entity.pdbx_description
1 polymer ?
#
loop_
_entity_poly.entity_id
_entity_poly.type
_entity_poly.pdbx_seq_one_letter_code
_entity_poly.pdbx_strand_id
1 'polypeptide(L)'
;MAARRRIKHAEIPQVKRALIQRQDGRCALCPEAITLATACLDHDHKSGLIRGALCRNCNGIEGKVHNLANRAKRTGTVKDWLGALILYYVKHETDQTGLYHPLHKTDEEKRLRRNKKARERRQAAKLEKTGA
;
A
#
# COMPACT_ATOMS: atom_id res chain seq x y z
N MET A 1 -16.80 27.49 18.07
CA MET A 1 -15.79 26.41 18.04
C MET A 1 -15.29 26.19 19.45
N ALA A 2 -15.31 24.97 19.98
CA ALA A 2 -14.73 24.70 21.29
C ALA A 2 -13.22 25.05 21.28
N ALA A 3 -12.72 25.60 22.39
CA ALA A 3 -11.30 25.93 22.52
C ALA A 3 -10.44 24.67 22.33
N ARG A 4 -9.34 24.78 21.57
CA ARG A 4 -8.37 23.68 21.41
C ARG A 4 -7.74 23.39 22.77
N ARG A 5 -7.79 22.15 23.21
CA ARG A 5 -7.11 21.68 24.43
C ARG A 5 -6.30 20.43 24.15
N ARG A 6 -5.22 20.25 24.92
CA ARG A 6 -4.46 19.00 24.97
C ARG A 6 -5.21 18.01 25.87
N ILE A 7 -5.33 16.76 25.44
CA ILE A 7 -5.87 15.69 26.28
C ILE A 7 -4.77 15.12 27.18
N LYS A 8 -5.15 14.62 28.35
CA LYS A 8 -4.30 13.81 29.22
C LYS A 8 -4.28 12.37 28.70
N HIS A 9 -3.22 11.61 29.01
CA HIS A 9 -3.14 10.19 28.66
C HIS A 9 -4.34 9.38 29.19
N ALA A 10 -4.83 9.70 30.39
CA ALA A 10 -6.00 9.06 30.99
C ALA A 10 -7.30 9.26 30.18
N GLU A 11 -7.36 10.28 29.31
CA GLU A 11 -8.53 10.58 28.48
C GLU A 11 -8.50 9.84 27.13
N ILE A 12 -7.36 9.21 26.77
CA ILE A 12 -7.20 8.48 25.50
C ILE A 12 -8.30 7.43 25.30
N PRO A 13 -8.65 6.58 26.28
CA PRO A 13 -9.69 5.57 26.08
C PRO A 13 -11.06 6.18 25.78
N GLN A 14 -11.40 7.31 26.42
CA GLN A 14 -12.65 8.01 26.22
C GLN A 14 -12.71 8.62 24.81
N VAL A 15 -11.63 9.26 24.38
CA VAL A 15 -11.51 9.84 23.03
C VAL A 15 -11.57 8.75 21.96
N LYS A 16 -10.85 7.64 22.13
CA LYS A 16 -10.92 6.49 21.22
C LYS A 16 -12.34 5.95 21.12
N ARG A 17 -13.04 5.76 22.23
CA ARG A 17 -14.42 5.26 22.24
C ARG A 17 -15.34 6.18 21.44
N ALA A 18 -15.24 7.49 21.65
CA ALA A 18 -16.03 8.46 20.90
C ALA A 18 -15.71 8.45 19.39
N LEU A 19 -14.44 8.31 19.00
CA LEU A 19 -14.04 8.19 17.59
C LEU A 19 -14.53 6.89 16.96
N ILE A 20 -14.38 5.76 17.64
CA ILE A 20 -14.85 4.45 17.17
C ILE A 20 -16.36 4.49 16.94
N GLN A 21 -17.13 5.09 17.86
CA GLN A 21 -18.58 5.25 17.69
C GLN A 21 -18.93 6.11 16.47
N ARG A 22 -18.23 7.23 16.26
CA ARG A 22 -18.42 8.11 15.09
C ARG A 22 -17.99 7.48 13.76
N GLN A 23 -17.14 6.46 13.82
CA GLN A 23 -16.64 5.71 12.68
C GLN A 23 -17.36 4.36 12.51
N ASP A 24 -18.54 4.20 13.13
CA ASP A 24 -19.36 2.99 13.05
C ASP A 24 -18.62 1.70 13.44
N GLY A 25 -17.71 1.80 14.41
CA GLY A 25 -16.91 0.67 14.87
C GLY A 25 -15.77 0.27 13.93
N ARG A 26 -15.42 1.09 12.93
CA ARG A 26 -14.43 0.74 11.89
C ARG A 26 -13.24 1.70 11.82
N CYS A 27 -12.17 1.22 11.21
CA CYS A 27 -10.99 2.00 10.89
C CYS A 27 -11.34 3.16 9.94
N ALA A 28 -10.78 4.35 10.17
CA ALA A 28 -11.04 5.50 9.30
C ALA A 28 -10.43 5.40 7.89
N LEU A 29 -9.55 4.41 7.63
CA LEU A 29 -8.86 4.23 6.34
C LEU A 29 -9.23 2.94 5.61
N CYS A 30 -9.85 1.96 6.27
CA CYS A 30 -10.15 0.67 5.68
C CYS A 30 -11.40 0.07 6.32
N PRO A 31 -12.02 -0.96 5.72
CA PRO A 31 -13.29 -1.51 6.24
C PRO A 31 -13.14 -2.33 7.54
N GLU A 32 -11.93 -2.50 8.07
CA GLU A 32 -11.64 -3.31 9.26
C GLU A 32 -12.37 -2.81 10.51
N ALA A 33 -13.01 -3.72 11.23
CA ALA A 33 -13.64 -3.41 12.52
C ALA A 33 -12.57 -3.19 13.60
N ILE A 34 -12.78 -2.20 14.47
CA ILE A 34 -11.85 -1.85 15.54
C ILE A 34 -12.59 -1.74 16.87
N THR A 35 -11.92 -2.19 17.93
CA THR A 35 -12.40 -2.07 19.30
C THR A 35 -11.50 -1.09 20.06
N LEU A 36 -11.90 -0.75 21.29
CA LEU A 36 -11.09 0.10 22.14
C LEU A 36 -9.68 -0.48 22.39
N ALA A 37 -9.55 -1.82 22.40
CA ALA A 37 -8.28 -2.51 22.59
C ALA A 37 -7.40 -2.50 21.33
N THR A 38 -8.00 -2.58 20.14
CA THR A 38 -7.24 -2.74 18.87
C THR A 38 -6.98 -1.44 18.14
N ALA A 39 -7.81 -0.41 18.36
CA ALA A 39 -7.67 0.88 17.70
C ALA A 39 -6.37 1.60 18.10
N CYS A 40 -5.75 2.31 17.16
CA CYS A 40 -4.70 3.29 17.38
C CYS A 40 -5.29 4.70 17.31
N LEU A 41 -4.86 5.59 18.20
CA LEU A 41 -5.29 6.99 18.18
C LEU A 41 -4.34 7.78 17.26
N ASP A 42 -4.78 8.00 16.04
CA ASP A 42 -3.98 8.64 15.00
C ASP A 42 -4.01 10.17 15.13
N HIS A 43 -2.87 10.81 14.87
CA HIS A 43 -2.72 12.26 14.97
C HIS A 43 -1.72 12.78 13.95
N ASP A 44 -1.91 14.03 13.52
CA ASP A 44 -0.97 14.70 12.64
C ASP A 44 0.29 15.10 13.43
N HIS A 45 1.46 14.61 13.00
CA HIS A 45 2.72 14.84 13.71
C HIS A 45 3.22 16.30 13.67
N LYS A 46 2.64 17.17 12.82
CA LYS A 46 3.01 18.59 12.74
C LYS A 46 2.16 19.46 13.66
N SER A 47 0.83 19.31 13.58
CA SER A 47 -0.14 20.11 14.34
C SER A 47 -0.48 19.50 15.69
N GLY A 48 -0.22 18.20 15.89
CA GLY A 48 -0.62 17.45 17.08
C GLY A 48 -2.13 17.16 17.16
N LEU A 49 -2.90 17.49 16.12
CA LEU A 49 -4.34 17.29 16.11
C LEU A 49 -4.68 15.83 15.83
N ILE A 50 -5.56 15.27 16.67
CA ILE A 50 -6.10 13.92 16.49
C ILE A 50 -6.91 13.86 15.19
N ARG A 51 -6.62 12.87 14.34
CA ARG A 51 -7.28 12.66 13.06
C ARG A 51 -8.43 11.66 13.17
N GLY A 52 -8.18 10.51 13.80
CA GLY A 52 -9.17 9.44 13.92
C GLY A 52 -8.66 8.20 14.65
N ALA A 53 -9.49 7.16 14.67
CA ALA A 53 -9.12 5.84 15.17
C ALA A 53 -8.79 4.91 13.98
N LEU A 54 -7.60 4.32 13.97
CA LEU A 54 -7.14 3.43 12.90
C LEU A 54 -6.93 2.01 13.42
N CYS A 55 -7.00 1.00 12.54
CA CYS A 55 -6.46 -0.31 12.88
C CYS A 55 -4.92 -0.24 12.92
N ARG A 56 -4.29 -1.17 13.64
CA ARG A 56 -2.83 -1.20 13.80
C ARG A 56 -2.07 -1.20 12.47
N ASN A 57 -2.59 -1.94 11.48
CA ASN A 57 -1.97 -2.01 10.16
C ASN A 57 -2.00 -0.66 9.45
N CYS A 58 -3.18 -0.04 9.31
CA CYS A 58 -3.32 1.26 8.65
C CYS A 58 -2.48 2.35 9.33
N ASN A 59 -2.47 2.39 10.66
CA ASN A 59 -1.63 3.35 11.40
C ASN A 59 -0.13 3.18 11.09
N GLY A 60 0.36 1.94 11.03
CA GLY A 60 1.75 1.67 10.70
C GLY A 60 2.10 1.93 9.24
N ILE A 61 1.21 1.57 8.31
CA ILE A 61 1.42 1.78 6.86
C ILE A 61 1.34 3.27 6.51
N GLU A 62 0.40 4.03 7.09
CA GLU A 62 0.29 5.47 6.84
C GLU A 62 1.62 6.19 7.12
N GLY A 63 2.24 5.92 8.27
CA GLY A 63 3.54 6.51 8.61
C GLY A 63 4.66 6.09 7.64
N LYS A 64 4.68 4.83 7.19
CA LYS A 64 5.66 4.35 6.20
C LYS A 64 5.49 5.03 4.84
N VAL A 65 4.25 5.13 4.36
CA VAL A 65 3.91 5.81 3.11
C VAL A 65 4.26 7.29 3.19
N HIS A 66 3.92 7.96 4.30
CA HIS A 66 4.28 9.35 4.55
C HIS A 66 5.79 9.57 4.45
N ASN A 67 6.59 8.71 5.10
CA ASN A 67 8.04 8.84 5.10
C ASN A 67 8.65 8.60 3.71
N LEU A 68 8.13 7.64 2.94
CA LEU A 68 8.55 7.40 1.56
C LEU A 68 8.21 8.59 0.67
N ALA A 69 6.97 9.08 0.74
CA ALA A 69 6.51 10.24 -0.02
C ALA A 69 7.27 11.52 0.34
N ASN A 70 7.62 11.71 1.62
CA ASN A 70 8.40 12.86 2.07
C ASN A 70 9.82 12.86 1.47
N ARG A 71 10.42 11.67 1.27
CA ARG A 71 11.68 11.52 0.55
C ARG A 71 11.52 11.71 -0.96
N ALA A 72 10.39 11.29 -1.53
CA ALA A 72 10.17 11.28 -2.96
C ALA A 72 9.74 12.64 -3.54
N LYS A 73 9.01 13.46 -2.78
CA LYS A 73 8.36 14.68 -3.29
C LYS A 73 9.29 15.69 -3.96
N ARG A 74 10.58 15.72 -3.59
CA ARG A 74 11.63 16.70 -3.98
C ARG A 74 11.23 18.15 -3.67
N THR A 75 10.14 18.64 -4.25
CA THR A 75 9.48 19.93 -3.99
C THR A 75 8.04 19.70 -3.47
N GLY A 76 7.34 20.77 -3.10
CA GLY A 76 5.94 20.68 -2.64
C GLY A 76 5.73 19.90 -1.34
N THR A 77 4.51 19.42 -1.12
CA THR A 77 4.10 18.66 0.06
C THR A 77 4.01 17.15 -0.20
N VAL A 78 3.94 16.37 0.88
CA VAL A 78 3.71 14.91 0.80
C VAL A 78 2.41 14.61 0.06
N LYS A 79 1.37 15.43 0.28
CA LYS A 79 0.06 15.27 -0.36
C LYS A 79 0.12 15.55 -1.86
N ASP A 80 0.89 16.56 -2.29
CA ASP A 80 1.05 16.87 -3.72
C ASP A 80 1.67 15.70 -4.46
N TRP A 81 2.72 15.10 -3.90
CA TRP A 81 3.38 13.94 -4.50
C TRP A 81 2.49 12.69 -4.51
N LEU A 82 1.80 12.38 -3.39
CA LEU A 82 0.87 11.24 -3.33
C LEU A 82 -0.29 11.42 -4.32
N GLY A 83 -0.84 12.63 -4.44
CA GLY A 83 -1.88 12.95 -5.42
C GLY A 83 -1.38 12.75 -6.85
N ALA A 84 -0.19 13.26 -7.18
CA ALA A 84 0.42 13.07 -8.49
C ALA A 84 0.66 11.58 -8.81
N LEU A 85 1.06 10.77 -7.83
CA LEU A 85 1.24 9.33 -8.00
C LEU A 85 -0.08 8.62 -8.31
N ILE A 86 -1.16 8.95 -7.60
CA ILE A 86 -2.49 8.38 -7.87
C ILE A 86 -2.92 8.75 -9.30
N LEU A 87 -2.80 10.02 -9.69
CA LEU A 87 -3.14 10.46 -11.05
C LEU A 87 -2.29 9.78 -12.12
N TYR A 88 -1.00 9.56 -11.84
CA TYR A 88 -0.13 8.78 -12.72
C TYR A 88 -0.66 7.35 -12.88
N TYR A 89 -1.02 6.66 -11.79
CA TYR A 89 -1.57 5.30 -11.90
C TYR A 89 -2.89 5.26 -12.66
N VAL A 90 -3.84 6.14 -12.35
CA VAL A 90 -5.12 6.24 -13.06
C VAL A 90 -4.91 6.43 -14.57
N LYS A 91 -4.01 7.35 -14.96
CA LYS A 91 -3.68 7.57 -16.37
C LYS A 91 -3.14 6.32 -17.07
N HIS A 92 -2.37 5.49 -16.35
CA HIS A 92 -1.71 4.31 -16.92
C HIS A 92 -2.47 3.00 -16.63
N GLU A 93 -3.75 3.08 -16.24
CA GLU A 93 -4.64 1.91 -16.28
C GLU A 93 -4.86 1.43 -17.72
N THR A 94 -4.65 2.31 -18.70
CA THR A 94 -4.61 1.99 -20.12
C THR A 94 -3.22 2.17 -20.69
N ASP A 95 -2.91 1.40 -21.74
CA ASP A 95 -1.65 1.53 -22.46
C ASP A 95 -1.52 2.92 -23.10
N GLN A 96 -0.36 3.54 -22.88
CA GLN A 96 -0.05 4.88 -23.36
C GLN A 96 0.92 4.86 -24.55
N THR A 97 1.65 3.77 -24.77
CA THR A 97 2.78 3.76 -25.72
C THR A 97 2.84 2.53 -26.61
N GLY A 98 2.23 1.40 -26.24
CA GLY A 98 2.37 0.14 -26.97
C GLY A 98 3.70 -0.56 -26.76
N LEU A 99 4.54 -0.08 -25.84
CA LEU A 99 5.92 -0.54 -25.68
C LEU A 99 6.10 -1.42 -24.44
N TYR A 100 6.76 -2.57 -24.61
CA TYR A 100 7.24 -3.38 -23.50
C TYR A 100 8.62 -2.93 -23.06
N HIS A 101 8.86 -2.90 -21.74
CA HIS A 101 10.20 -2.79 -21.20
C HIS A 101 11.03 -4.03 -21.63
N PRO A 102 12.29 -3.90 -22.09
CA PRO A 102 13.06 -5.04 -22.62
C PRO A 102 13.22 -6.24 -21.68
N LEU A 103 13.20 -6.00 -20.37
CA LEU A 103 13.26 -7.07 -19.36
C LEU A 103 11.89 -7.70 -19.04
N HIS A 104 10.80 -7.07 -19.45
CA HIS A 104 9.46 -7.63 -19.32
C HIS A 104 9.24 -8.64 -20.44
N LYS A 105 8.72 -9.82 -20.09
CA LYS A 105 8.32 -10.84 -21.05
C LYS A 105 6.82 -10.96 -21.02
N THR A 106 6.20 -10.88 -22.19
CA THR A 106 4.81 -11.23 -22.38
C THR A 106 4.56 -12.67 -21.96
N ASP A 107 3.30 -13.00 -21.67
CA ASP A 107 2.96 -14.37 -21.30
C ASP A 107 3.22 -15.36 -22.43
N GLU A 108 3.14 -14.90 -23.68
CA GLU A 108 3.52 -15.69 -24.85
C GLU A 108 5.02 -15.97 -24.88
N GLU A 109 5.87 -14.96 -24.71
CA GLU A 109 7.32 -15.16 -24.65
C GLU A 109 7.72 -16.05 -23.47
N LYS A 110 7.05 -15.90 -22.31
CA LYS A 110 7.25 -16.81 -21.17
C LYS A 110 6.85 -18.24 -21.55
N ARG A 111 5.73 -18.43 -22.26
CA ARG A 111 5.23 -19.74 -22.74
C ARG A 111 6.19 -20.38 -23.73
N LEU A 112 6.60 -19.65 -24.77
CA LEU A 112 7.56 -20.10 -25.77
C LEU A 112 8.89 -20.51 -25.13
N ARG A 113 9.39 -19.73 -24.18
CA ARG A 113 10.60 -20.07 -23.42
C ARG A 113 10.44 -21.36 -22.60
N ARG A 114 9.30 -21.56 -21.93
CA ARG A 114 9.01 -22.81 -21.19
C ARG A 114 8.95 -24.00 -22.15
N ASN A 115 8.28 -23.86 -23.30
CA ASN A 115 8.14 -24.92 -24.30
C ASN A 115 9.49 -25.30 -24.92
N LYS A 116 10.33 -24.30 -25.26
CA LYS A 116 11.69 -24.53 -25.75
C LYS A 116 12.50 -25.36 -24.73
N LYS A 117 12.51 -24.94 -23.46
CA LYS A 117 13.21 -25.68 -22.39
C LYS A 117 12.68 -27.11 -22.21
N ALA A 118 11.36 -27.30 -22.28
CA ALA A 118 10.75 -28.63 -22.17
C ALA A 118 11.15 -29.53 -23.35
N ARG A 119 11.21 -28.98 -24.57
CA ARG A 119 11.66 -29.70 -25.77
C ARG A 119 13.13 -30.11 -25.64
N GLU A 120 14.00 -29.19 -25.23
CA GLU A 120 15.43 -29.46 -25.04
C GLU A 120 15.66 -30.56 -24.00
N ARG A 121 14.95 -30.54 -22.86
CA ARG A 121 15.02 -31.61 -21.85
C ARG A 121 14.58 -32.96 -22.38
N ARG A 122 13.48 -33.01 -23.14
CA ARG A 122 12.98 -34.27 -23.75
C ARG A 122 13.98 -34.82 -24.76
N GLN A 123 14.63 -33.95 -25.54
CA GLN A 123 15.64 -34.35 -26.50
C GLN A 123 16.89 -34.90 -25.82
N ALA A 124 17.38 -34.24 -24.77
CA ALA A 124 18.50 -34.73 -23.96
C ALA A 124 18.20 -36.11 -23.35
N ALA A 125 17.03 -36.29 -22.72
CA ALA A 125 16.63 -37.57 -22.13
C ALA A 125 16.44 -38.69 -23.19
N LYS A 126 16.08 -38.34 -24.44
CA LYS A 126 16.02 -39.31 -25.53
C LYS A 126 17.42 -39.75 -25.97
N LEU A 127 18.35 -38.80 -26.12
CA LEU A 127 19.75 -39.08 -26.49
C LEU A 127 20.44 -39.96 -25.44
N GLU A 128 20.23 -39.69 -24.15
CA GLU A 128 20.72 -40.53 -23.05
C GLU A 128 20.20 -41.96 -23.11
N LYS A 129 18.94 -42.17 -23.53
CA LYS A 129 18.34 -43.49 -23.67
C LYS A 129 18.78 -44.27 -24.91
N THR A 130 19.20 -43.59 -25.98
CA THR A 130 19.66 -44.21 -27.23
C THR A 130 21.18 -44.38 -27.31
N GLY A 131 21.93 -43.78 -26.40
CA GLY A 131 23.39 -43.87 -26.31
C GLY A 131 23.91 -44.88 -25.27
N ALA A 132 23.02 -45.66 -24.65
CA ALA A 132 23.30 -46.82 -23.81
C ALA A 132 22.81 -48.09 -24.54
#